data_AF-A0AAC9JN17-F1
#
_entry.id   AF-A0AAC9JN17-F1
#
_cell.length_a   1.000
_cell.length_b   1.000
_cell.length_c   1.000
_cell.angle_alpha   90.00
_cell.angle_beta   90.00
_cell.angle_gamma   90.00
#
_symmetry.space_group_name_H-M   'P 1'
#
loop_
_entity.id
_entity.type
_entity.pdbx_description
1 polymer ?
#
loop_
_entity_poly.entity_id
_entity_poly.type
_entity_poly.pdbx_seq_one_letter_code
_entity_poly.pdbx_strand_id
1 'polypeptide(L)' 'MPDIHTSWQRFKIGLTIFAVGVVLLFFISHLYAVLHYFSVAVLLCGFAYAMWGYFGIFMQRFSSLKNIKPPPPQ' A
#
# COMPACT_ATOMS: atom_id res chain seq x y z
N MET A 1 -13.98 6.48 -13.12
CA MET A 1 -13.48 5.18 -12.61
C MET A 1 -12.09 5.43 -12.05
N PRO A 2 -11.77 5.05 -10.80
CA PRO A 2 -10.40 5.15 -10.32
C PRO A 2 -9.51 4.25 -11.17
N ASP A 3 -8.53 4.84 -11.83
CA ASP A 3 -7.66 4.15 -12.77
C ASP A 3 -6.71 3.19 -12.03
N ILE A 4 -6.66 1.92 -12.47
CA ILE A 4 -5.82 0.85 -11.88
C ILE A 4 -4.38 1.29 -11.78
N HIS A 5 -3.86 1.92 -12.82
CA HIS A 5 -2.45 2.28 -12.91
C HIS A 5 -2.13 3.31 -11.83
N THR A 6 -3.05 4.24 -11.55
CA THR A 6 -2.90 5.24 -10.49
C THR A 6 -2.92 4.59 -9.09
N SER A 7 -3.85 3.67 -8.81
CA SER A 7 -3.89 2.94 -7.54
C SER A 7 -2.67 2.02 -7.34
N TRP A 8 -2.22 1.37 -8.41
CA TRP A 8 -1.01 0.54 -8.43
C TRP A 8 0.26 1.37 -8.21
N GLN A 9 0.36 2.56 -8.80
CA GLN A 9 1.48 3.46 -8.54
C GLN A 9 1.49 3.93 -7.09
N ARG A 10 0.35 4.33 -6.52
CA ARG A 10 0.25 4.72 -5.11
C ARG A 10 0.63 3.58 -4.17
N PHE A 11 0.20 2.36 -4.46
CA PHE A 11 0.61 1.16 -3.74
C PHE A 11 2.14 0.99 -3.78
N LYS A 12 2.75 1.04 -4.96
CA LYS A 12 4.20 0.92 -5.11
C LYS A 12 4.95 2.02 -4.36
N ILE A 13 4.52 3.27 -4.46
CA ILE A 13 5.13 4.39 -3.73
C ILE A 13 5.07 4.16 -2.21
N GLY A 14 3.91 3.77 -1.68
CA GLY A 14 3.75 3.44 -0.27
C GLY A 14 4.63 2.27 0.15
N LEU A 15 4.73 1.23 -0.69
CA LEU A 15 5.58 0.08 -0.44
C LEU A 15 7.07 0.47 -0.40
N THR A 16 7.53 1.35 -1.28
CA THR A 16 8.91 1.84 -1.26
C THR A 16 9.19 2.64 0.01
N ILE A 17 8.28 3.53 0.41
CA ILE A 17 8.40 4.31 1.66
C ILE A 17 8.44 3.37 2.88
N PHE A 18 7.58 2.36 2.90
CA PHE A 18 7.57 1.33 3.95
C PHE A 18 8.90 0.58 4.01
N ALA A 19 9.40 0.11 2.87
CA ALA A 19 10.68 -0.62 2.79
C ALA A 19 11.85 0.25 3.27
N VAL A 20 11.89 1.54 2.91
CA VAL A 20 12.88 2.49 3.43
C VAL A 20 12.76 2.63 4.94
N GLY A 21 11.53 2.74 5.48
CA GLY A 21 11.28 2.77 6.92
C GLY A 21 11.79 1.53 7.65
N VAL A 22 11.62 0.33 7.07
CA VAL A 22 12.15 -0.93 7.63
C VAL A 22 13.68 -0.90 7.69
N VAL A 23 14.33 -0.49 6.61
CA VAL A 23 15.80 -0.38 6.58
C VAL A 23 16.29 0.65 7.61
N LEU A 24 15.63 1.80 7.72
CA LEU A 24 15.95 2.82 8.72
C LEU A 24 15.83 2.26 10.15
N LEU A 25 14.75 1.53 10.42
CA LEU A 25 14.49 0.90 11.70
C LEU A 25 15.58 -0.14 12.03
N PHE A 26 15.96 -1.00 11.11
CA PHE A 26 16.94 -2.06 11.38
C PHE A 26 18.37 -1.55 11.49
N PHE A 27 18.78 -0.59 10.65
CA PHE A 27 20.18 -0.16 10.56
C PHE A 27 20.52 1.02 11.45
N ILE A 28 19.60 1.96 11.64
CA ILE A 28 19.91 3.26 12.25
C ILE A 28 19.28 3.40 13.64
N SER A 29 18.18 2.68 13.93
CA SER A 29 17.48 2.81 15.22
C SER A 29 18.29 2.35 16.43
N HIS A 30 19.32 1.53 16.24
CA HIS A 30 20.15 1.01 17.33
C HIS A 30 21.04 2.09 17.99
N LEU A 31 21.23 3.23 17.32
CA LEU A 31 22.08 4.32 17.80
C LEU A 31 21.33 5.34 18.67
N TYR A 32 20.06 5.64 18.35
CA TYR A 32 19.32 6.72 19.01
C TYR A 32 17.82 6.38 19.14
N ALA A 33 17.29 6.47 20.36
CA ALA A 33 15.86 6.24 20.65
C ALA A 33 14.92 7.15 19.83
N VAL A 34 15.32 8.40 19.57
CA VAL A 34 14.54 9.33 18.74
C VAL A 34 14.40 8.82 17.30
N LEU A 35 15.48 8.28 16.73
CA LEU A 35 15.44 7.71 15.38
C LEU A 35 14.64 6.40 15.34
N HIS A 36 14.58 5.66 16.43
CA HIS A 36 13.69 4.50 16.54
C HIS A 36 12.22 4.92 16.39
N TYR A 37 11.74 5.88 17.20
CA TYR A 37 10.37 6.37 17.10
C TYR A 37 10.06 7.00 15.73
N PHE A 38 11.01 7.74 15.16
CA PHE A 38 10.86 8.31 13.83
C PHE A 38 10.73 7.22 12.75
N SER A 39 11.57 6.18 12.81
CA SER A 39 11.53 5.05 11.87
C SER A 39 10.21 4.29 11.97
N VAL A 40 9.70 4.05 13.18
CA VAL A 40 8.37 3.45 13.39
C VAL A 40 7.26 4.31 12.77
N ALA A 41 7.30 5.63 12.96
CA ALA A 41 6.31 6.53 12.38
C ALA A 41 6.32 6.50 10.84
N VAL A 42 7.51 6.52 10.22
CA VAL A 42 7.65 6.39 8.76
C VAL A 42 7.12 5.04 8.27
N LEU A 43 7.39 3.96 9.01
CA LEU A 43 6.95 2.61 8.70
C LEU A 43 5.42 2.50 8.75
N LEU A 44 4.77 3.05 9.79
CA LEU A 44 3.31 3.09 9.89
C LEU A 44 2.67 3.95 8.79
N CYS A 45 3.23 5.12 8.50
CA CYS A 45 2.74 5.99 7.42
C CYS A 45 2.88 5.34 6.04
N GLY A 46 4.04 4.74 5.75
CA GLY A 46 4.27 3.99 4.51
C GLY A 46 3.30 2.82 4.37
N PHE A 47 3.07 2.08 5.46
CA PHE A 47 2.09 0.99 5.50
C PHE A 47 0.67 1.48 5.21
N ALA A 48 0.21 2.54 5.88
CA ALA A 48 -1.12 3.11 5.67
C ALA A 48 -1.31 3.60 4.22
N TYR A 49 -0.29 4.24 3.65
CA TYR A 49 -0.33 4.71 2.27
C TYR A 49 -0.36 3.55 1.26
N ALA A 50 0.44 2.50 1.49
CA ALA A 50 0.40 1.29 0.68
C ALA A 50 -0.98 0.61 0.76
N MET A 51 -1.53 0.45 1.96
CA MET A 51 -2.87 -0.08 2.21
C MET A 51 -3.95 0.73 1.46
N TRP A 52 -3.85 2.06 1.43
CA TRP A 52 -4.77 2.90 0.66
C TRP A 52 -4.70 2.62 -0.85
N GLY A 53 -3.48 2.50 -1.41
CA GLY A 53 -3.28 2.11 -2.80
C GLY A 53 -3.86 0.73 -3.11
N TYR A 54 -3.64 -0.24 -2.22
CA TYR A 54 -4.18 -1.59 -2.31
C TYR A 54 -5.70 -1.62 -2.25
N PHE A 55 -6.32 -0.80 -1.39
CA PHE A 55 -7.77 -0.71 -1.27
C PHE A 55 -8.45 -0.30 -2.59
N GLY A 56 -7.80 0.58 -3.36
CA GLY A 56 -8.27 0.95 -4.70
C GLY A 56 -8.29 -0.23 -5.68
N ILE A 57 -7.26 -1.08 -5.65
CA ILE A 57 -7.18 -2.30 -6.48
C ILE A 57 -8.24 -3.32 -6.03
N PHE A 58 -8.40 -3.47 -4.72
CA PHE A 58 -9.38 -4.38 -4.12
C PHE A 58 -10.81 -4.00 -4.49
N MET A 59 -11.20 -2.73 -4.32
CA MET A 59 -12.53 -2.21 -4.68
C MET A 59 -12.85 -2.42 -6.15
N GLN A 60 -11.86 -2.33 -7.02
CA GLN A 60 -12.06 -2.55 -8.44
C GLN A 60 -12.23 -4.03 -8.78
N ARG A 61 -11.40 -4.93 -8.22
CA ARG A 61 -11.63 -6.39 -8.36
C ARG A 61 -12.99 -6.79 -7.80
N PHE A 62 -13.39 -6.21 -6.67
CA PHE A 62 -14.69 -6.47 -6.05
C PHE A 62 -15.85 -6.01 -6.95
N SER A 63 -15.74 -4.82 -7.56
CA SER A 63 -16.70 -4.32 -8.55
C SER A 63 -16.76 -5.22 -9.80
N SER A 64 -15.61 -5.74 -10.26
CA SER A 64 -15.54 -6.67 -11.39
C SER A 64 -16.20 -8.02 -11.09
N LEU A 65 -16.05 -8.55 -9.87
CA LEU A 65 -16.73 -9.77 -9.42
C LEU A 65 -18.25 -9.57 -9.37
N LYS A 66 -18.70 -8.38 -8.96
CA LYS A 66 -20.13 -8.03 -8.93
C LYS A 66 -20.74 -7.85 -10.32
N ASN A 67 -19.93 -7.70 -11.36
CA ASN A 67 -20.36 -7.47 -12.75
C ASN A 67 -20.18 -8.71 -13.64
N ILE A 68 -20.00 -9.89 -13.06
CA ILE A 68 -20.09 -11.16 -13.79
C ILE A 68 -21.55 -11.31 -14.25
N LYS A 69 -21.83 -10.81 -15.45
CA LYS A 69 -23.12 -11.02 -16.11
C LYS A 69 -23.23 -12.52 -16.42
N PRO A 70 -24.35 -13.19 -16.11
CA PRO A 70 -24.52 -14.59 -16.47
C PRO A 70 -24.33 -14.75 -17.99
N PRO A 71 -23.63 -15.81 -18.43
CA PRO A 71 -23.40 -16.05 -19.85
C PRO A 71 -24.75 -16.07 -20.59
N PRO A 72 -24.83 -15.50 -21.81
CA PRO A 72 -26.06 -15.53 -22.58
C PRO A 72 -26.49 -16.99 -22.79
N PRO A 73 -27.79 -17.30 -22.65
CA PRO A 73 -28.30 -18.64 -22.95
C PRO A 73 -27.98 -18.97 -24.42
N GLN A 74 -27.31 -20.11 -24.62
CA GLN A 74 -26.92 -20.65 -25.93
C GLN A 74 -28.14 -21.14 -26.70
#